data_AF-A0A931BU24-F1
#
_entry.id   AF-A0A931BU24-F1
#
_cell.length_a   1.000
_cell.length_b   1.000
_cell.length_c   1.000
_cell.angle_alpha   90.00
_cell.angle_beta   90.00
_cell.angle_gamma   90.00
#
_symmetry.space_group_name_H-M   'P 1'
#
loop_
_entity.id
_entity.type
_entity.pdbx_description
1 polymer ?
#
loop_
_entity_poly.entity_id
_entity_poly.type
_entity_poly.pdbx_seq_one_letter_code
_entity_poly.pdbx_strand_id
1 'polypeptide(L)'
;MKSIFYITLLYLCLSVLIVSCAEKAPEPTCLQAEVVGPDPCQTGWYVLQVLEENDQAMHTGDFVGQLQSGYVTTDNLPEAYRQPGKRLEVSLELNGEYSPLCAAVHMMYPAVRIKRVCGSKGSN
;
A
#
# COMPACT_ATOMS: atom_id res chain seq x y z
N MET A 1 0.18 51.29 13.51
CA MET A 1 -0.86 50.60 12.72
C MET A 1 -0.30 49.77 11.55
N LYS A 2 0.74 50.21 10.82
CA LYS A 2 1.37 49.43 9.73
C LYS A 2 1.88 48.03 10.17
N SER A 3 2.52 47.93 11.34
CA SER A 3 3.07 46.66 11.84
C SER A 3 2.01 45.58 12.13
N ILE A 4 0.83 45.98 12.62
CA ILE A 4 -0.28 45.04 12.89
C ILE A 4 -0.81 44.45 11.57
N PHE A 5 -0.88 45.27 10.52
CA PHE A 5 -1.31 44.83 9.19
C PHE A 5 -0.36 43.78 8.57
N TYR A 6 0.95 43.95 8.74
CA TYR A 6 1.93 42.96 8.26
C TYR A 6 1.84 41.64 9.02
N ILE A 7 1.60 41.68 10.33
CA ILE A 7 1.44 40.48 11.14
C ILE A 7 0.17 39.73 10.70
N THR A 8 -0.96 40.42 10.54
CA THR A 8 -2.19 39.78 10.06
C THR A 8 -2.06 39.19 8.66
N LEU A 9 -1.35 39.87 7.76
CA LEU A 9 -1.11 39.37 6.40
C LEU A 9 -0.21 38.13 6.40
N LEU A 10 0.82 38.11 7.26
CA LEU A 10 1.70 36.96 7.43
C LEU A 10 0.96 35.75 8.00
N TYR A 11 0.09 35.95 9.01
CA TYR A 11 -0.75 34.88 9.54
C TYR A 11 -1.78 34.38 8.53
N LEU A 12 -2.34 35.26 7.70
CA LEU A 12 -3.23 34.86 6.60
C LEU A 12 -2.49 33.98 5.59
N CYS A 13 -1.30 34.38 5.14
CA CYS A 13 -0.48 33.57 4.24
C CYS A 13 -0.10 32.21 4.85
N LEU A 14 0.24 32.16 6.14
CA LEU A 14 0.53 30.90 6.84
C LEU A 14 -0.69 29.97 6.88
N SER A 15 -1.88 30.51 7.14
CA SER A 15 -3.11 29.71 7.17
C SER A 15 -3.45 29.11 5.79
N VAL A 16 -3.21 29.84 4.70
CA VAL A 16 -3.42 29.35 3.33
C VAL A 16 -2.44 28.21 2.99
N LEU A 17 -1.19 28.29 3.43
CA LEU A 17 -0.20 27.22 3.25
C LEU A 17 -0.60 25.92 3.96
N ILE A 18 -1.15 26.02 5.18
CA ILE A 18 -1.60 24.85 5.94
C ILE A 18 -2.78 24.15 5.23
N VAL A 19 -3.71 24.92 4.67
CA VAL A 19 -4.85 24.36 3.92
C VAL A 19 -4.40 23.72 2.61
N SER A 20 -3.39 24.27 1.93
CA SER A 20 -2.87 23.72 0.68
C SER A 20 -2.01 22.46 0.85
N CYS A 21 -1.62 22.13 2.09
CA CYS A 21 -0.88 20.90 2.40
C CYS A 21 -1.80 19.77 2.91
N ALA A 22 -3.12 20.02 2.96
CA ALA A 22 -4.12 19.02 3.34
C ALA A 22 -4.57 18.15 2.14
N GLU A 23 -3.72 17.99 1.12
CA GLU A 23 -3.95 17.00 0.08
C GLU A 23 -3.74 15.61 0.69
N LYS A 24 -4.86 14.96 0.98
CA LYS A 24 -4.93 13.59 1.45
C LYS A 24 -4.12 12.72 0.49
N ALA A 25 -3.04 12.10 0.99
CA ALA A 25 -2.22 11.20 0.19
C ALA A 25 -3.12 10.20 -0.56
N PRO A 26 -2.85 9.93 -1.85
CA PRO A 26 -3.70 9.04 -2.63
C PRO A 26 -3.79 7.68 -1.93
N GLU A 27 -5.00 7.23 -1.62
CA GLU A 27 -5.18 5.92 -1.00
C GLU A 27 -4.87 4.82 -2.03
N PRO A 28 -4.15 3.75 -1.65
CA PRO A 28 -3.75 2.72 -2.59
C PRO A 28 -4.99 2.03 -3.20
N THR A 29 -4.98 1.92 -4.53
CA THR A 29 -6.00 1.21 -5.30
C THR A 29 -6.11 -0.24 -4.86
N CYS A 30 -7.32 -0.79 -4.94
CA CYS A 30 -7.58 -2.19 -4.70
C CYS A 30 -7.06 -3.03 -5.88
N LEU A 31 -6.26 -4.04 -5.58
CA LEU A 31 -5.68 -4.98 -6.55
C LEU A 31 -6.16 -6.39 -6.22
N GLN A 32 -6.37 -7.22 -7.24
CA GLN A 32 -6.60 -8.63 -7.02
C GLN A 32 -5.26 -9.34 -6.74
N ALA A 33 -5.24 -10.16 -5.72
CA ALA A 33 -4.11 -11.02 -5.39
C ALA A 33 -4.60 -12.44 -5.07
N GLU A 34 -3.76 -13.42 -5.34
CA GLU A 34 -3.95 -14.82 -4.96
C GLU A 34 -2.90 -15.24 -3.94
N VAL A 35 -3.32 -15.93 -2.90
CA VAL A 35 -2.43 -16.44 -1.86
C VAL A 35 -1.73 -17.67 -2.39
N VAL A 36 -0.42 -17.60 -2.59
CA VAL A 36 0.38 -18.74 -3.05
C VAL A 36 0.61 -19.69 -1.88
N GLY A 37 0.91 -19.15 -0.70
CA GLY A 37 1.15 -19.93 0.50
C GLY A 37 2.10 -19.26 1.48
N PRO A 38 2.53 -19.96 2.55
CA PRO A 38 3.53 -19.44 3.46
C PRO A 38 4.89 -19.26 2.77
N ASP A 39 5.63 -18.23 3.14
CA ASP A 39 6.99 -18.01 2.70
C ASP A 39 7.91 -19.11 3.28
N PRO A 40 8.66 -19.85 2.46
CA PRO A 40 9.57 -20.89 2.94
C PRO A 40 10.76 -20.34 3.75
N CYS A 41 11.08 -19.05 3.62
CA CYS A 41 12.25 -18.43 4.20
C CYS A 41 12.03 -17.94 5.63
N GLN A 42 10.84 -17.43 5.95
CA GLN A 42 10.54 -16.89 7.27
C GLN A 42 9.12 -17.22 7.71
N THR A 43 9.00 -17.80 8.91
CA THR A 43 7.70 -18.11 9.52
C THR A 43 6.88 -16.84 9.76
N GLY A 44 5.58 -16.91 9.46
CA GLY A 44 4.65 -15.79 9.62
C GLY A 44 4.47 -14.94 8.36
N TRP A 45 5.35 -15.13 7.36
CA TRP A 45 5.21 -14.49 6.06
C TRP A 45 4.43 -15.36 5.08
N TYR A 46 3.75 -14.70 4.15
CA TYR A 46 2.94 -15.29 3.10
C TYR A 46 3.29 -14.67 1.76
N VAL A 47 3.37 -15.51 0.74
CA VAL A 47 3.57 -15.09 -0.65
C VAL A 47 2.21 -14.87 -1.29
N LEU A 48 2.03 -13.69 -1.90
CA LEU A 48 0.87 -13.35 -2.71
C LEU A 48 1.31 -13.14 -4.16
N GLN A 49 0.50 -13.61 -5.10
CA GLN A 49 0.63 -13.29 -6.51
C GLN A 49 -0.36 -12.17 -6.86
N VAL A 50 0.13 -11.03 -7.32
CA VAL A 50 -0.71 -9.94 -7.82
C VAL A 50 -1.22 -10.31 -9.21
N LEU A 51 -2.54 -10.36 -9.35
CA LEU A 51 -3.24 -10.65 -10.60
C LEU A 51 -3.61 -9.29 -11.23
N GLU A 52 -2.91 -8.89 -12.29
CA GLU A 52 -3.25 -7.68 -13.04
C GLU A 52 -4.64 -7.84 -13.70
N GLU A 53 -5.59 -6.98 -13.35
CA GLU A 53 -6.86 -6.87 -14.09
C GLU A 53 -7.22 -5.43 -14.47
N ASN A 54 -6.34 -4.45 -14.25
CA ASN A 54 -6.64 -3.06 -14.61
C ASN A 54 -5.40 -2.28 -15.07
N ASP A 55 -5.35 -1.95 -16.35
CA ASP A 55 -4.36 -1.10 -17.04
C ASP A 55 -4.30 0.36 -16.53
N GLN A 56 -4.95 0.69 -15.40
CA GLN A 56 -5.09 2.04 -14.86
C GLN A 56 -4.33 2.28 -13.54
N ALA A 57 -3.28 1.51 -13.28
CA ALA A 57 -2.44 1.74 -12.09
C ALA A 57 -1.53 2.96 -12.33
N MET A 58 -2.08 4.15 -12.11
CA MET A 58 -1.41 5.44 -12.28
C MET A 58 -0.37 5.65 -11.15
N HIS A 59 0.90 5.83 -11.54
CA HIS A 59 2.03 6.02 -10.63
C HIS A 59 1.84 7.22 -9.69
N THR A 60 1.68 6.98 -8.39
CA THR A 60 1.77 8.03 -7.36
C THR A 60 2.46 7.53 -6.09
N GLY A 61 3.73 7.93 -5.89
CA GLY A 61 4.45 7.85 -4.61
C GLY A 61 4.72 6.44 -4.04
N ASP A 62 4.70 6.33 -2.71
CA ASP A 62 5.05 5.15 -1.90
C ASP A 62 3.99 4.02 -1.91
N PHE A 63 2.97 4.14 -2.75
CA PHE A 63 1.85 3.20 -2.83
C PHE A 63 2.12 2.14 -3.90
N VAL A 64 1.83 0.88 -3.58
CA VAL A 64 2.03 -0.27 -4.47
C VAL A 64 0.88 -0.35 -5.48
N GLY A 65 0.68 0.71 -6.24
CA GLY A 65 0.01 0.67 -7.54
C GLY A 65 0.98 0.27 -8.66
N GLN A 66 2.15 -0.31 -8.34
CA GLN A 66 3.28 -0.43 -9.27
C GLN A 66 3.88 -1.82 -9.41
N LEU A 67 3.39 -2.84 -8.70
CA LEU A 67 3.85 -4.19 -9.00
C LEU A 67 3.08 -4.67 -10.21
N GLN A 68 3.65 -4.38 -11.39
CA GLN A 68 3.35 -5.12 -12.59
C GLN A 68 3.39 -6.60 -12.22
N SER A 69 2.33 -7.33 -12.58
CA SER A 69 2.06 -8.74 -12.26
C SER A 69 3.26 -9.49 -11.66
N GLY A 70 3.16 -9.89 -10.38
CA GLY A 70 4.32 -10.40 -9.67
C GLY A 70 4.02 -10.99 -8.31
N TYR A 71 5.06 -11.55 -7.68
CA TYR A 71 4.97 -12.14 -6.35
C TYR A 71 5.47 -11.15 -5.30
N VAL A 72 4.74 -11.05 -4.19
CA VAL A 72 5.07 -10.23 -3.02
C VAL A 72 5.01 -11.07 -1.76
N THR A 73 5.65 -10.59 -0.70
CA THR A 73 5.60 -11.20 0.62
C THR A 73 4.94 -10.27 1.62
N THR A 74 4.13 -10.82 2.52
CA THR A 74 3.47 -10.05 3.59
C THR A 74 3.38 -10.86 4.87
N ASP A 75 3.51 -10.21 6.01
CA ASP A 75 3.40 -10.82 7.34
C ASP A 75 2.05 -10.53 8.02
N ASN A 76 1.26 -9.61 7.47
CA ASN A 76 0.00 -9.14 8.06
C ASN A 76 -1.26 -9.67 7.33
N LEU A 77 -1.16 -10.81 6.66
CA LEU A 77 -2.30 -11.48 6.03
C LEU A 77 -3.33 -11.93 7.08
N PRO A 78 -4.59 -11.48 7.01
CA PRO A 78 -5.60 -11.87 7.99
C PRO A 78 -5.88 -13.38 7.92
N GLU A 79 -6.15 -13.99 9.07
CA GLU A 79 -6.29 -15.45 9.21
C GLU A 79 -7.32 -16.06 8.26
N ALA A 80 -8.42 -15.34 8.04
CA ALA A 80 -9.47 -15.75 7.13
C ALA A 80 -8.97 -15.96 5.68
N TYR A 81 -7.84 -15.36 5.29
CA TYR A 81 -7.30 -15.41 3.93
C TYR A 81 -6.02 -16.23 3.79
N ARG A 82 -5.49 -16.84 4.85
CA ARG A 82 -4.21 -17.59 4.82
C ARG A 82 -4.24 -18.92 4.05
N GLN A 83 -5.33 -19.22 3.35
CA GLN A 83 -5.48 -20.45 2.60
C GLN A 83 -4.84 -20.29 1.20
N PRO A 84 -3.95 -21.22 0.80
CA PRO A 84 -3.41 -21.24 -0.57
C PRO A 84 -4.51 -21.31 -1.63
N GLY A 85 -4.30 -20.63 -2.76
CA GLY A 85 -5.25 -20.51 -3.87
C GLY A 85 -6.40 -19.53 -3.61
N LYS A 86 -6.45 -18.88 -2.44
CA LYS A 86 -7.52 -17.93 -2.14
C LYS A 86 -7.25 -16.59 -2.82
N ARG A 87 -8.22 -16.13 -3.59
CA ARG A 87 -8.22 -14.80 -4.19
C ARG A 87 -8.84 -13.79 -3.25
N LEU A 88 -8.20 -12.62 -3.15
CA LEU A 88 -8.66 -11.50 -2.37
C LEU A 88 -8.33 -10.20 -3.10
N GLU A 89 -9.20 -9.22 -2.91
CA GLU A 89 -8.95 -7.87 -3.36
C GLU A 89 -8.34 -7.10 -2.20
N VAL A 90 -7.14 -6.54 -2.39
CA VAL A 90 -6.34 -5.93 -1.34
C VAL A 90 -5.70 -4.64 -1.81
N SER A 91 -5.52 -3.75 -0.85
CA SER A 91 -4.77 -2.52 -1.02
C SER A 91 -3.42 -2.72 -0.35
N LEU A 92 -2.34 -2.59 -1.13
CA LEU A 92 -0.97 -2.92 -0.72
C LEU A 92 -0.11 -1.65 -0.59
N GLU A 93 0.80 -1.68 0.38
CA GLU A 93 1.76 -0.62 0.65
C GLU A 93 3.16 -1.24 0.83
N LEU A 94 4.22 -0.60 0.34
CA LEU A 94 5.58 -1.15 0.45
C LEU A 94 5.98 -1.18 1.92
N ASN A 95 6.53 -2.30 2.38
CA ASN A 95 7.13 -2.36 3.70
C ASN A 95 8.56 -1.82 3.63
N GLY A 96 8.75 -0.54 3.98
CA GLY A 96 10.07 0.09 4.03
C GLY A 96 10.87 -0.22 5.30
N GLU A 97 10.26 -0.87 6.30
CA GLU A 97 10.88 -1.07 7.61
C GLU A 97 11.69 -2.37 7.70
N TYR A 98 11.16 -3.46 7.14
CA TYR A 98 11.77 -4.79 7.20
C TYR A 98 11.23 -5.72 6.11
N SER A 99 12.00 -6.75 5.77
CA SER A 99 11.71 -7.70 4.69
C SER A 99 12.22 -9.09 5.07
N PRO A 100 11.59 -10.19 4.59
CA PRO A 100 12.08 -11.52 4.91
C PRO A 100 13.49 -11.75 4.37
N LEU A 101 14.38 -12.20 5.24
CA LEU A 101 15.75 -12.53 4.88
C LEU A 101 15.82 -13.97 4.38
N CYS A 102 15.93 -14.15 3.06
CA CYS A 102 16.09 -15.47 2.48
C CYS A 102 17.53 -15.71 2.03
N ALA A 103 18.27 -16.56 2.75
CA ALA A 103 19.63 -16.96 2.37
C ALA A 103 19.67 -18.06 1.29
N ALA A 104 18.55 -18.75 1.07
CA ALA A 104 18.49 -20.01 0.31
C ALA A 104 17.79 -19.91 -1.05
N VAL A 105 17.25 -18.75 -1.44
CA VAL A 105 16.48 -18.59 -2.68
C VAL A 105 17.06 -17.43 -3.49
N HIS A 106 17.37 -17.68 -4.77
CA HIS A 106 17.86 -16.68 -5.72
C HIS A 106 16.82 -15.58 -6.07
N MET A 107 15.67 -15.55 -5.38
CA MET A 107 14.59 -14.60 -5.61
C MET A 107 14.14 -14.04 -4.26
N MET A 108 14.24 -12.72 -4.11
CA MET A 108 13.64 -11.98 -3.01
C MET A 108 12.41 -11.24 -3.54
N TYR A 109 11.24 -11.57 -3.01
CA TYR A 109 10.02 -10.85 -3.35
C TYR A 109 9.90 -9.57 -2.52
N PRO A 110 9.35 -8.48 -3.08
CA PRO A 110 9.13 -7.25 -2.33
C PRO A 110 8.23 -7.50 -1.10
N ALA A 111 8.64 -6.97 0.04
CA ALA A 111 7.84 -6.99 1.25
C ALA A 111 6.76 -5.90 1.18
N VAL A 112 5.51 -6.28 1.44
CA VAL A 112 4.36 -5.38 1.43
C VAL A 112 3.50 -5.58 2.67
N ARG A 113 2.75 -4.54 3.01
CA ARG A 113 1.73 -4.58 4.06
C ARG A 113 0.36 -4.47 3.42
N ILE A 114 -0.55 -5.33 3.83
CA ILE A 114 -1.97 -5.20 3.49
C ILE A 114 -2.53 -4.06 4.33
N LYS A 115 -2.88 -2.96 3.68
CA LYS A 115 -3.51 -1.80 4.32
C LYS A 115 -4.97 -2.06 4.62
N ARG A 116 -5.66 -2.70 3.67
CA ARG A 116 -7.06 -3.13 3.79
C ARG A 116 -7.35 -4.27 2.84
N VAL A 117 -8.28 -5.14 3.25
CA VAL A 117 -8.95 -6.08 2.36
C VAL A 117 -10.16 -5.35 1.78
N CYS A 118 -10.18 -5.18 0.47
CA CYS A 118 -11.29 -4.58 -0.25
C CYS A 118 -12.41 -5.62 -0.32
N GLY A 119 -13.52 -5.33 0.35
CA GLY A 119 -14.71 -6.16 0.24
C GLY A 119 -15.48 -5.80 -1.02
N SER A 120 -15.94 -6.80 -1.77
CA SER A 120 -17.04 -6.58 -2.71
C SER A 120 -18.27 -6.16 -1.91
N LYS A 121 -18.47 -4.84 -1.74
CA LYS A 121 -19.72 -4.22 -1.32
C LYS A 121 -19.67 -2.71 -1.57
N GLY A 122 -20.26 -2.34 -2.72
CA GLY A 122 -20.48 -0.96 -3.13
C GLY A 122 -21.20 -0.80 -4.47
N SER A 123 -22.13 -1.68 -4.81
CA SER A 123 -23.20 -1.31 -5.75
C SER A 123 -24.09 -0.33 -5.00
N ASN A 124 -24.06 0.94 -5.38
CA ASN A 124 -25.19 1.86 -5.25
C ASN A 124 -25.02 3.02 -6.23
#